data_AF-A0A9X9WSS1-F1
#
_entry.id   AF-A0A9X9WSS1-F1
#
_cell.length_a   1.000
_cell.length_b   1.000
_cell.length_c   1.000
_cell.angle_alpha   90.00
_cell.angle_beta   90.00
_cell.angle_gamma   90.00
#
_symmetry.space_group_name_H-M   'P 1'
#
loop_
_entity.id
_entity.type
_entity.pdbx_description
1 polymer ?
#
loop_
_entity_poly.entity_id
_entity_poly.type
_entity_poly.pdbx_seq_one_letter_code
_entity_poly.pdbx_strand_id
1 'polypeptide(L)'
;MAILFRIIRNGDDFSASADGGSPFFVGRRVPFQGNIGLFNIFRGTKLERLDYAASDFTGAFGFWAEFVEPTAACEGRNFLTLNTYDRAAFTFGFAQFAAHVPNGDFVRYFRMLLGRPEAADYFPNLALVNGRICRDEGGPVPKPLEDDASTEALMDYLNPDLSEVQDAEVIAAAKLIHWTSNVVEAREAQVQVMTDAYRGFVRRADARVGIDGRSAELCCVIADILHHGRGGRMTWPLVDQALKGPRPFDDLIEIGAPNWGERRKTLKAEIRKRPDFATKTWSRAAADFV
;
A
#
# COMPACT_ATOMS: atom_id res chain seq x y z
N MET A 1 -15.21 -22.68 -4.12
CA MET A 1 -14.51 -23.54 -5.10
C MET A 1 -13.37 -22.69 -5.64
N ALA A 2 -12.15 -23.23 -5.71
CA ALA A 2 -10.99 -22.46 -6.15
C ALA A 2 -11.20 -21.89 -7.57
N ILE A 3 -10.97 -20.59 -7.73
CA ILE A 3 -11.04 -19.87 -9.00
C ILE A 3 -9.82 -20.24 -9.84
N LEU A 4 -10.06 -20.63 -11.10
CA LEU A 4 -9.00 -20.90 -12.05
C LEU A 4 -8.61 -19.63 -12.81
N PHE A 5 -7.34 -19.25 -12.71
CA PHE A 5 -6.78 -18.12 -13.46
C PHE A 5 -5.98 -18.62 -14.66
N ARG A 6 -6.36 -18.19 -15.86
CA ARG A 6 -5.63 -18.47 -17.11
C ARG A 6 -4.86 -17.22 -17.56
N ILE A 7 -3.54 -17.34 -17.72
CA ILE A 7 -2.69 -16.28 -18.26
C ILE A 7 -2.86 -16.16 -19.77
N ILE A 8 -2.94 -14.92 -20.26
CA ILE A 8 -2.94 -14.54 -21.67
C ILE A 8 -1.75 -13.61 -21.89
N ARG A 9 -0.85 -13.95 -22.82
CA ARG A 9 0.36 -13.18 -23.14
C ARG A 9 0.24 -12.56 -24.51
N ASN A 10 0.55 -11.28 -24.63
CA ASN A 10 0.60 -10.56 -25.91
C ASN A 10 1.82 -9.62 -25.93
N GLY A 11 2.94 -10.12 -26.46
CA GLY A 11 4.23 -9.45 -26.33
C GLY A 11 4.59 -9.30 -24.85
N ASP A 12 4.89 -8.06 -24.45
CA ASP A 12 5.22 -7.72 -23.06
C ASP A 12 3.98 -7.52 -22.16
N ASP A 13 2.77 -7.53 -22.72
CA ASP A 13 1.54 -7.34 -21.94
C ASP A 13 1.01 -8.69 -21.43
N PHE A 14 0.71 -8.75 -20.13
CA PHE A 14 0.11 -9.89 -19.44
C PHE A 14 -1.33 -9.56 -19.03
N SER A 15 -2.24 -10.49 -19.31
CA SER A 15 -3.64 -10.44 -18.88
C SER A 15 -4.02 -11.79 -18.27
N ALA A 16 -5.13 -11.81 -17.54
CA ALA A 16 -5.66 -13.04 -16.96
C ALA A 16 -7.18 -13.13 -17.15
N SER A 17 -7.72 -14.34 -17.05
CA SER A 17 -9.15 -14.62 -17.09
C SER A 17 -9.47 -15.57 -15.93
N ALA A 18 -10.46 -15.20 -15.10
CA ALA A 18 -10.95 -15.99 -13.97
C ALA A 18 -12.13 -16.86 -14.44
N ASP A 19 -12.05 -18.18 -14.24
CA ASP A 19 -13.09 -19.17 -14.60
C ASP A 19 -13.65 -19.03 -16.03
N GLY A 20 -12.79 -18.66 -16.98
CA GLY A 20 -13.17 -18.46 -18.37
C GLY A 20 -13.95 -17.16 -18.66
N GLY A 21 -14.09 -16.28 -17.67
CA GLY A 21 -14.66 -14.94 -17.82
C GLY A 21 -13.82 -14.01 -18.70
N SER A 22 -14.29 -12.76 -18.85
CA SER A 22 -13.61 -11.74 -19.66
C SER A 22 -12.17 -11.51 -19.20
N PRO A 23 -11.19 -11.42 -20.12
CA PRO A 23 -9.82 -11.09 -19.77
C PRO A 23 -9.70 -9.70 -19.14
N PHE A 24 -8.85 -9.57 -18.13
CA PHE A 24 -8.45 -8.29 -17.53
C PHE A 24 -6.93 -8.13 -17.55
N PHE A 25 -6.48 -6.89 -17.65
CA PHE A 25 -5.06 -6.57 -17.70
C PHE A 25 -4.40 -6.76 -16.33
N VAL A 26 -3.25 -7.42 -16.30
CA VAL A 26 -2.48 -7.65 -15.07
C VAL A 26 -1.32 -6.67 -14.98
N GLY A 27 -0.49 -6.64 -16.02
CA GLY A 27 0.68 -5.76 -16.07
C GLY A 27 1.49 -5.95 -17.35
N ARG A 28 2.47 -5.07 -17.53
CA ARG A 28 3.46 -5.13 -18.59
C ARG A 28 4.81 -5.51 -18.02
N ARG A 29 5.52 -6.40 -18.70
CA ARG A 29 6.92 -6.70 -18.42
C ARG A 29 7.79 -5.46 -18.61
N VAL A 30 8.55 -5.11 -17.58
CA VAL A 30 9.47 -3.96 -17.60
C VAL A 30 10.82 -4.32 -16.97
N PRO A 31 11.94 -3.83 -17.54
CA PRO A 31 13.23 -3.88 -16.87
C PRO A 31 13.39 -2.70 -15.91
N PHE A 32 14.01 -2.94 -14.74
CA PHE A 32 14.35 -1.90 -13.78
C PHE A 32 15.58 -2.28 -12.95
N GLN A 33 16.65 -1.46 -13.02
CA GLN A 33 17.88 -1.64 -12.23
C GLN A 33 18.49 -3.06 -12.28
N GLY A 34 18.37 -3.76 -13.41
CA GLY A 34 18.89 -5.12 -13.59
C GLY A 34 17.88 -6.23 -13.29
N ASN A 35 16.72 -5.90 -12.75
CA ASN A 35 15.60 -6.80 -12.54
C ASN A 35 14.58 -6.69 -13.69
N ILE A 36 13.71 -7.68 -13.79
CA ILE A 36 12.56 -7.74 -14.67
C ILE A 36 11.33 -8.11 -13.82
N GLY A 37 10.20 -7.46 -14.10
CA GLY A 37 8.92 -7.76 -13.45
C GLY A 37 7.76 -7.09 -14.16
N LEU A 38 6.59 -7.11 -13.53
CA LEU A 38 5.36 -6.48 -13.97
C LEU A 38 5.21 -5.05 -13.44
N PHE A 39 4.65 -4.20 -14.30
CA PHE A 39 4.19 -2.85 -13.97
C PHE A 39 2.89 -2.52 -14.71
N ASN A 40 1.90 -1.91 -14.04
CA ASN A 40 0.59 -1.70 -14.66
C ASN A 40 0.09 -0.24 -14.71
N ILE A 41 0.86 0.73 -14.23
CA ILE A 41 0.51 2.17 -14.29
C ILE A 41 1.44 2.92 -15.25
N PHE A 42 1.09 2.93 -16.53
CA PHE A 42 1.80 3.69 -17.55
C PHE A 42 0.80 4.39 -18.47
N ARG A 43 1.29 5.36 -19.26
CA ARG A 43 0.46 6.07 -20.22
C ARG A 43 -0.16 5.08 -21.22
N GLY A 44 -1.49 5.06 -21.30
CA GLY A 44 -2.22 4.12 -22.16
C GLY A 44 -2.36 2.71 -21.59
N THR A 45 -2.17 2.55 -20.27
CA THR A 45 -2.50 1.30 -19.58
C THR A 45 -3.95 0.87 -19.83
N LYS A 46 -4.15 -0.45 -19.90
CA LYS A 46 -5.47 -1.10 -20.02
C LYS A 46 -6.05 -1.45 -18.64
N LEU A 47 -5.36 -1.08 -17.56
CA LEU A 47 -5.82 -1.33 -16.20
C LEU A 47 -7.15 -0.63 -15.97
N GLU A 48 -8.08 -1.32 -15.33
CA GLU A 48 -9.33 -0.74 -14.86
C GLU A 48 -9.04 0.45 -13.94
N ARG A 49 -9.79 1.54 -14.15
CA ARG A 49 -9.69 2.71 -13.29
C ARG A 49 -10.55 2.51 -12.05
N LEU A 50 -9.91 2.06 -10.97
CA LEU A 50 -10.53 1.84 -9.66
C LEU A 50 -9.78 2.68 -8.63
N ASP A 51 -10.00 3.99 -8.70
CA ASP A 51 -9.30 4.97 -7.89
C ASP A 51 -9.89 5.05 -6.47
N TYR A 52 -9.02 5.17 -5.49
CA TYR A 52 -9.40 5.59 -4.14
C TYR A 52 -9.93 7.04 -4.17
N ALA A 53 -11.12 7.23 -3.63
CA ALA A 53 -11.69 8.51 -3.30
C ALA A 53 -12.15 8.47 -1.83
N ALA A 54 -11.69 9.41 -1.01
CA ALA A 54 -11.99 9.38 0.42
C ALA A 54 -13.48 9.39 0.72
N SER A 55 -14.27 10.12 -0.09
CA SER A 55 -15.73 10.23 0.02
C SER A 55 -16.42 8.89 0.15
N ASP A 56 -15.92 7.87 -0.56
CA ASP A 56 -16.53 6.54 -0.64
C ASP A 56 -16.31 5.74 0.66
N PHE A 57 -15.37 6.18 1.51
CA PHE A 57 -14.91 5.47 2.70
C PHE A 57 -15.11 6.27 4.00
N THR A 58 -15.51 7.54 3.92
CA THR A 58 -15.79 8.37 5.11
C THR A 58 -16.82 7.75 6.05
N GLY A 59 -17.80 6.99 5.54
CA GLY A 59 -18.79 6.30 6.37
C GLY A 59 -18.18 5.28 7.33
N ALA A 60 -17.15 4.54 6.91
CA ALA A 60 -16.49 3.51 7.70
C ALA A 60 -15.26 4.04 8.47
N PHE A 61 -14.52 4.98 7.88
CA PHE A 61 -13.21 5.41 8.41
C PHE A 61 -13.19 6.86 8.89
N GLY A 62 -14.29 7.60 8.73
CA GLY A 62 -14.40 9.00 9.12
C GLY A 62 -13.34 9.88 8.45
N PHE A 63 -12.83 10.86 9.19
CA PHE A 63 -11.79 11.77 8.73
C PHE A 63 -10.50 11.07 8.30
N TRP A 64 -10.23 9.84 8.78
CA TRP A 64 -9.02 9.12 8.37
C TRP A 64 -9.03 8.69 6.91
N ALA A 65 -10.20 8.48 6.31
CA ALA A 65 -10.30 8.30 4.86
C ALA A 65 -9.75 9.53 4.12
N GLU A 66 -10.15 10.73 4.55
CA GLU A 66 -9.66 11.98 3.96
C GLU A 66 -8.17 12.20 4.25
N PHE A 67 -7.74 11.88 5.47
CA PHE A 67 -6.37 12.09 5.95
C PHE A 67 -5.30 11.35 5.14
N VAL A 68 -5.61 10.13 4.65
CA VAL A 68 -4.67 9.32 3.85
C VAL A 68 -4.68 9.67 2.36
N GLU A 69 -5.70 10.37 1.88
CA GLU A 69 -5.92 10.63 0.46
C GLU A 69 -4.81 11.47 -0.21
N PRO A 70 -4.21 12.49 0.44
CA PRO A 70 -3.08 13.20 -0.14
C PRO A 70 -1.89 12.29 -0.47
N THR A 71 -1.60 11.30 0.37
CA THR A 71 -0.56 10.30 0.09
C THR A 71 -1.01 9.32 -0.98
N ALA A 72 -2.25 8.82 -0.93
CA ALA A 72 -2.80 7.97 -2.00
C ALA A 72 -2.66 8.63 -3.39
N ALA A 73 -2.90 9.94 -3.47
CA ALA A 73 -2.72 10.71 -4.69
C ALA A 73 -1.25 10.79 -5.16
N CYS A 74 -0.28 10.76 -4.24
CA CYS A 74 1.14 10.64 -4.58
C CYS A 74 1.52 9.24 -5.10
N GLU A 75 0.83 8.20 -4.64
CA GLU A 75 1.03 6.80 -5.08
C GLU A 75 0.30 6.45 -6.39
N GLY A 76 -0.51 7.37 -6.93
CA GLY A 76 -1.30 7.13 -8.13
C GLY A 76 -2.69 6.55 -7.87
N ARG A 77 -3.10 6.41 -6.60
CA ARG A 77 -4.46 6.19 -6.07
C ARG A 77 -5.26 4.97 -6.54
N ASN A 78 -4.82 4.20 -7.52
CA ASN A 78 -5.60 3.08 -8.03
C ASN A 78 -5.40 1.83 -7.14
N PHE A 79 -6.51 1.24 -6.67
CA PHE A 79 -6.54 0.03 -5.83
C PHE A 79 -5.88 -1.20 -6.45
N LEU A 80 -5.68 -1.19 -7.77
CA LEU A 80 -5.13 -2.30 -8.56
C LEU A 80 -3.67 -2.07 -8.97
N THR A 81 -3.06 -0.96 -8.53
CA THR A 81 -1.66 -0.65 -8.88
C THR A 81 -0.73 -1.77 -8.42
N LEU A 82 0.12 -2.25 -9.32
CA LEU A 82 1.06 -3.34 -9.11
C LEU A 82 2.45 -2.99 -9.65
N ASN A 83 3.47 -3.23 -8.82
CA ASN A 83 4.87 -3.28 -9.24
C ASN A 83 5.52 -4.54 -8.65
N THR A 84 6.31 -5.27 -9.45
CA THR A 84 7.03 -6.46 -8.97
C THR A 84 8.51 -6.48 -9.38
N TYR A 85 8.96 -5.45 -10.10
CA TYR A 85 10.30 -5.39 -10.69
C TYR A 85 11.41 -4.90 -9.74
N ASP A 86 11.08 -4.35 -8.57
CA ASP A 86 12.07 -3.77 -7.66
C ASP A 86 12.41 -4.70 -6.49
N ARG A 87 13.23 -4.24 -5.55
CA ARG A 87 13.64 -5.02 -4.38
C ARG A 87 12.48 -5.44 -3.46
N ALA A 88 11.31 -4.80 -3.57
CA ALA A 88 10.16 -5.23 -2.81
C ALA A 88 9.59 -6.56 -3.36
N ALA A 89 9.97 -6.93 -4.58
CA ALA A 89 9.51 -8.06 -5.41
C ALA A 89 7.99 -8.07 -5.70
N PHE A 90 7.19 -7.47 -4.82
CA PHE A 90 5.76 -7.35 -4.97
C PHE A 90 5.23 -6.17 -4.17
N THR A 91 4.59 -5.24 -4.86
CA THR A 91 3.94 -4.05 -4.29
C THR A 91 2.56 -3.93 -4.89
N PHE A 92 1.53 -3.78 -4.06
CA PHE A 92 0.15 -3.78 -4.51
C PHE A 92 -0.73 -2.76 -3.77
N GLY A 93 -1.69 -2.18 -4.49
CA GLY A 93 -2.75 -1.36 -3.90
C GLY A 93 -2.56 0.14 -4.06
N PHE A 94 -3.58 0.90 -3.66
CA PHE A 94 -3.65 2.36 -3.87
C PHE A 94 -2.58 3.15 -3.11
N ALA A 95 -1.98 2.53 -2.09
CA ALA A 95 -0.91 3.08 -1.28
C ALA A 95 0.41 2.29 -1.44
N GLN A 96 0.52 1.44 -2.47
CA GLN A 96 1.74 0.71 -2.80
C GLN A 96 2.31 -0.10 -1.63
N PHE A 97 1.51 -1.03 -1.11
CA PHE A 97 1.92 -1.89 0.01
C PHE A 97 2.97 -2.90 -0.44
N ALA A 98 4.15 -2.84 0.16
CA ALA A 98 5.30 -3.64 -0.22
C ALA A 98 5.44 -4.93 0.59
N ALA A 99 5.64 -6.07 -0.08
CA ALA A 99 5.73 -7.39 0.54
C ALA A 99 6.99 -7.58 1.42
N HIS A 100 8.10 -6.92 1.10
CA HIS A 100 9.40 -7.11 1.76
C HIS A 100 9.52 -6.60 3.20
N VAL A 101 8.48 -5.97 3.75
CA VAL A 101 8.52 -5.39 5.10
C VAL A 101 7.84 -6.33 6.10
N PRO A 102 8.58 -6.97 7.02
CA PRO A 102 8.00 -7.79 8.08
C PRO A 102 6.98 -7.00 8.91
N ASN A 103 5.79 -7.58 9.09
CA ASN A 103 4.63 -6.92 9.72
C ASN A 103 4.25 -5.57 9.10
N GLY A 104 4.68 -5.29 7.86
CA GLY A 104 4.35 -4.09 7.12
C GLY A 104 2.93 -4.14 6.54
N ASP A 105 2.60 -3.11 5.78
CA ASP A 105 1.23 -2.89 5.30
C ASP A 105 0.75 -4.03 4.41
N PHE A 106 1.60 -4.55 3.50
CA PHE A 106 1.21 -5.67 2.64
C PHE A 106 0.92 -6.93 3.44
N VAL A 107 1.79 -7.28 4.40
CA VAL A 107 1.61 -8.49 5.23
C VAL A 107 0.32 -8.38 6.03
N ARG A 108 0.03 -7.22 6.63
CA ARG A 108 -1.21 -6.98 7.38
C ARG A 108 -2.44 -7.07 6.47
N TYR A 109 -2.38 -6.43 5.31
CA TYR A 109 -3.43 -6.49 4.30
C TYR A 109 -3.69 -7.93 3.85
N PHE A 110 -2.65 -8.67 3.53
CA PHE A 110 -2.80 -10.03 3.03
C PHE A 110 -3.30 -10.97 4.11
N ARG A 111 -2.88 -10.79 5.37
CA ARG A 111 -3.50 -11.49 6.51
C ARG A 111 -4.99 -11.16 6.62
N MET A 112 -5.40 -9.89 6.51
CA MET A 112 -6.82 -9.54 6.54
C MET A 112 -7.62 -10.22 5.43
N LEU A 113 -7.07 -10.27 4.20
CA LEU A 113 -7.70 -10.98 3.10
C LEU A 113 -7.82 -12.48 3.37
N LEU A 114 -6.76 -13.12 3.86
CA LEU A 114 -6.77 -14.56 4.15
C LEU A 114 -7.69 -14.95 5.31
N GLY A 115 -8.13 -13.98 6.12
CA GLY A 115 -9.17 -14.18 7.14
C GLY A 115 -10.61 -14.14 6.59
N ARG A 116 -10.79 -13.83 5.30
CA ARG A 116 -12.13 -13.69 4.70
C ARG A 116 -12.70 -15.04 4.22
N PRO A 117 -14.04 -15.18 4.15
CA PRO A 117 -14.68 -16.43 3.70
C PRO A 117 -14.25 -16.89 2.31
N GLU A 118 -14.06 -15.95 1.39
CA GLU A 118 -13.67 -16.21 -0.01
C GLU A 118 -12.16 -16.45 -0.19
N ALA A 119 -11.35 -16.40 0.88
CA ALA A 119 -9.90 -16.55 0.78
C ALA A 119 -9.48 -17.86 0.13
N ALA A 120 -10.16 -18.96 0.44
CA ALA A 120 -9.90 -20.27 -0.15
C ALA A 120 -10.23 -20.34 -1.65
N ASP A 121 -11.07 -19.44 -2.15
CA ASP A 121 -11.39 -19.37 -3.58
C ASP A 121 -10.24 -18.73 -4.37
N TYR A 122 -9.55 -17.75 -3.78
CA TYR A 122 -8.40 -17.07 -4.40
C TYR A 122 -7.06 -17.74 -4.12
N PHE A 123 -6.81 -18.11 -2.86
CA PHE A 123 -5.54 -18.68 -2.40
C PHE A 123 -5.80 -20.00 -1.64
N PRO A 124 -6.24 -21.06 -2.33
CA PRO A 124 -6.64 -22.33 -1.71
C PRO A 124 -5.52 -23.04 -0.95
N ASN A 125 -4.26 -22.70 -1.24
CA ASN A 125 -3.09 -23.27 -0.59
C ASN A 125 -2.50 -22.36 0.50
N LEU A 126 -3.17 -21.27 0.86
CA LEU A 126 -2.77 -20.40 1.95
C LEU A 126 -3.83 -20.40 3.05
N ALA A 127 -3.36 -20.30 4.29
CA ALA A 127 -4.22 -20.15 5.45
C ALA A 127 -3.55 -19.26 6.50
N LEU A 128 -4.35 -18.71 7.41
CA LEU A 128 -3.84 -18.10 8.63
C LEU A 128 -3.67 -19.15 9.72
N VAL A 129 -2.44 -19.32 10.21
CA VAL A 129 -2.15 -20.16 11.37
C VAL A 129 -1.49 -19.29 12.43
N ASN A 130 -2.12 -19.18 13.61
CA ASN A 130 -1.65 -18.30 14.69
C ASN A 130 -1.43 -16.84 14.23
N GLY A 131 -2.29 -16.35 13.33
CA GLY A 131 -2.19 -15.00 12.77
C GLY A 131 -1.06 -14.80 11.75
N ARG A 132 -0.38 -15.87 11.31
CA ARG A 132 0.67 -15.83 10.29
C ARG A 132 0.20 -16.42 8.97
N ILE A 133 0.75 -15.92 7.88
CA ILE A 133 0.50 -16.45 6.55
C ILE A 133 1.27 -17.76 6.41
N CYS A 134 0.56 -18.88 6.24
CA CYS A 134 1.16 -20.18 6.04
C CYS A 134 0.71 -20.79 4.71
N ARG A 135 1.61 -21.51 4.06
CA ARG A 135 1.33 -22.35 2.89
C ARG A 135 1.01 -23.77 3.34
N ASP A 136 -0.11 -24.29 2.84
CA ASP A 136 -0.42 -25.71 2.92
C ASP A 136 0.27 -26.43 1.75
N GLU A 137 1.11 -27.40 2.08
CA GLU A 137 1.82 -28.26 1.12
C GLU A 137 1.34 -29.73 1.21
N GLY A 138 0.18 -29.97 1.84
CA GLY A 138 -0.36 -31.32 2.06
C GLY A 138 0.38 -32.12 3.14
N GLY A 139 1.28 -31.48 3.88
CA GLY A 139 1.99 -32.02 5.03
C GLY A 139 1.23 -31.81 6.34
N PRO A 140 1.71 -32.38 7.47
CA PRO A 140 1.03 -32.29 8.75
C PRO A 140 1.06 -30.88 9.37
N VAL A 141 1.98 -30.02 8.96
CA VAL A 141 2.15 -28.66 9.49
C VAL A 141 2.29 -27.67 8.33
N PRO A 142 1.40 -26.67 8.22
CA PRO A 142 1.54 -25.58 7.25
C PRO A 142 2.84 -24.79 7.46
N LYS A 143 3.50 -24.42 6.37
CA LYS A 143 4.79 -23.72 6.41
C LYS A 143 4.58 -22.20 6.47
N PRO A 144 5.12 -21.49 7.48
CA PRO A 144 5.01 -20.02 7.53
C PRO A 144 5.78 -19.38 6.37
N LEU A 145 5.20 -18.33 5.80
CA LEU A 145 5.81 -17.51 4.74
C LEU A 145 6.38 -16.19 5.27
N GLU A 146 6.09 -15.84 6.52
CA GLU A 146 6.59 -14.64 7.17
C GLU A 146 6.69 -14.80 8.68
N ASP A 147 7.55 -14.00 9.28
CA ASP A 147 7.67 -13.82 10.72
C ASP A 147 7.96 -12.34 11.07
N ASP A 148 8.40 -12.09 12.30
CA ASP A 148 8.70 -10.73 12.76
C ASP A 148 9.99 -10.13 12.17
N ALA A 149 10.84 -10.96 11.58
CA ALA A 149 12.15 -10.59 11.05
C ALA A 149 12.24 -10.70 9.52
N SER A 150 11.43 -11.55 8.88
CA SER A 150 11.54 -11.84 7.44
C SER A 150 10.19 -12.06 6.76
N THR A 151 10.17 -11.74 5.47
CA THR A 151 9.09 -12.00 4.50
C THR A 151 9.60 -12.67 3.23
N GLU A 152 10.85 -13.15 3.22
CA GLU A 152 11.51 -13.70 2.03
C GLU A 152 10.71 -14.85 1.41
N ALA A 153 10.23 -15.81 2.21
CA ALA A 153 9.39 -16.90 1.71
C ALA A 153 8.03 -16.44 1.16
N LEU A 154 7.48 -15.32 1.66
CA LEU A 154 6.28 -14.71 1.10
C LEU A 154 6.60 -14.00 -0.23
N MET A 155 7.75 -13.32 -0.32
CA MET A 155 8.22 -12.73 -1.57
C MET A 155 8.42 -13.81 -2.62
N ASP A 156 9.10 -14.92 -2.30
CA ASP A 156 9.31 -16.04 -3.22
C ASP A 156 7.99 -16.67 -3.67
N TYR A 157 6.98 -16.72 -2.79
CA TYR A 157 5.66 -17.20 -3.16
C TYR A 157 4.97 -16.28 -4.18
N LEU A 158 5.10 -14.97 -4.01
CA LEU A 158 4.43 -13.95 -4.82
C LEU A 158 5.17 -13.63 -6.12
N ASN A 159 6.50 -13.63 -6.10
CA ASN A 159 7.37 -13.33 -7.22
C ASN A 159 8.72 -14.10 -7.05
N PRO A 160 8.81 -15.34 -7.57
CA PRO A 160 9.92 -16.24 -7.27
C PRO A 160 11.24 -15.89 -7.95
N ASP A 161 11.23 -15.04 -8.99
CA ASP A 161 12.45 -14.67 -9.71
C ASP A 161 12.33 -13.25 -10.27
N LEU A 162 13.40 -12.46 -10.12
CA LEU A 162 13.52 -11.11 -10.66
C LEU A 162 14.29 -11.07 -11.99
N SER A 163 14.71 -12.23 -12.52
CA SER A 163 15.40 -12.31 -13.81
C SER A 163 14.45 -12.33 -15.01
N GLU A 164 13.19 -12.74 -14.81
CA GLU A 164 12.15 -12.80 -15.84
C GLU A 164 10.77 -12.90 -15.22
N VAL A 165 9.72 -12.43 -15.91
CA VAL A 165 8.33 -12.52 -15.42
C VAL A 165 7.88 -13.98 -15.37
N GLN A 166 7.52 -14.46 -14.18
CA GLN A 166 7.13 -15.86 -13.94
C GLN A 166 5.60 -16.05 -13.94
N ASP A 167 5.14 -17.24 -14.30
CA ASP A 167 3.71 -17.57 -14.26
C ASP A 167 3.11 -17.42 -12.86
N ALA A 168 3.87 -17.82 -11.83
CA ALA A 168 3.46 -17.68 -10.43
C ALA A 168 3.22 -16.21 -10.05
N GLU A 169 4.10 -15.31 -10.50
CA GLU A 169 3.99 -13.86 -10.31
C GLU A 169 2.73 -13.30 -10.97
N VAL A 170 2.50 -13.66 -12.24
CA VAL A 170 1.31 -13.21 -12.98
C VAL A 170 0.03 -13.73 -12.31
N ILE A 171 0.01 -14.97 -11.83
CA ILE A 171 -1.16 -15.56 -11.14
C ILE A 171 -1.40 -14.89 -9.78
N ALA A 172 -0.37 -14.65 -8.98
CA ALA A 172 -0.50 -13.96 -7.70
C ALA A 172 -1.06 -12.54 -7.90
N ALA A 173 -0.52 -11.81 -8.88
CA ALA A 173 -1.02 -10.51 -9.29
C ALA A 173 -2.48 -10.56 -9.78
N ALA A 174 -2.81 -11.50 -10.66
CA ALA A 174 -4.16 -11.66 -11.21
C ALA A 174 -5.19 -11.94 -10.11
N LYS A 175 -4.84 -12.77 -9.12
CA LYS A 175 -5.70 -13.06 -7.97
C LYS A 175 -6.02 -11.82 -7.17
N LEU A 176 -5.00 -11.02 -6.82
CA LEU A 176 -5.20 -9.79 -6.04
C LEU A 176 -5.97 -8.72 -6.82
N ILE A 177 -5.68 -8.55 -8.12
CA ILE A 177 -6.43 -7.63 -9.00
C ILE A 177 -7.89 -8.07 -9.06
N HIS A 178 -8.16 -9.35 -9.37
CA HIS A 178 -9.53 -9.86 -9.48
C HIS A 178 -10.29 -9.76 -8.15
N TRP A 179 -9.64 -10.09 -7.03
CA TRP A 179 -10.26 -9.96 -5.70
C TRP A 179 -10.63 -8.52 -5.41
N THR A 180 -9.70 -7.61 -5.66
CA THR A 180 -9.88 -6.18 -5.38
C THR A 180 -10.89 -5.52 -6.32
N SER A 181 -11.03 -5.94 -7.58
CA SER A 181 -12.07 -5.44 -8.48
C SER A 181 -13.47 -5.91 -8.06
N ASN A 182 -13.61 -7.18 -7.65
CA ASN A 182 -14.93 -7.80 -7.48
C ASN A 182 -15.47 -7.78 -6.04
N VAL A 183 -14.63 -7.58 -5.03
CA VAL A 183 -15.04 -7.61 -3.62
C VAL A 183 -14.75 -6.27 -2.96
N VAL A 184 -15.80 -5.60 -2.49
CA VAL A 184 -15.69 -4.26 -1.88
C VAL A 184 -14.83 -4.29 -0.63
N GLU A 185 -14.95 -5.35 0.16
CA GLU A 185 -14.26 -5.47 1.41
C GLU A 185 -12.76 -5.75 1.24
N ALA A 186 -12.32 -6.20 0.06
CA ALA A 186 -10.90 -6.23 -0.28
C ALA A 186 -10.33 -4.81 -0.44
N ARG A 187 -11.11 -3.88 -1.00
CA ARG A 187 -10.75 -2.45 -1.04
C ARG A 187 -10.79 -1.84 0.35
N GLU A 188 -11.84 -2.12 1.14
CA GLU A 188 -11.94 -1.64 2.52
C GLU A 188 -10.76 -2.15 3.38
N ALA A 189 -10.30 -3.39 3.17
CA ALA A 189 -9.12 -3.90 3.85
C ALA A 189 -7.85 -3.08 3.53
N GLN A 190 -7.67 -2.64 2.28
CA GLN A 190 -6.57 -1.73 1.95
C GLN A 190 -6.71 -0.39 2.69
N VAL A 191 -7.92 0.18 2.76
CA VAL A 191 -8.17 1.46 3.45
C VAL A 191 -7.96 1.32 4.96
N GLN A 192 -8.41 0.22 5.57
CA GLN A 192 -8.19 -0.08 6.98
C GLN A 192 -6.70 -0.14 7.31
N VAL A 193 -5.92 -0.90 6.54
CA VAL A 193 -4.47 -1.01 6.77
C VAL A 193 -3.78 0.35 6.67
N MET A 194 -4.11 1.14 5.63
CA MET A 194 -3.50 2.46 5.45
C MET A 194 -3.87 3.42 6.59
N THR A 195 -5.15 3.44 6.99
CA THR A 195 -5.60 4.30 8.09
C THR A 195 -5.01 3.90 9.43
N ASP A 196 -4.87 2.61 9.72
CA ASP A 196 -4.21 2.12 10.94
C ASP A 196 -2.72 2.45 10.97
N ALA A 197 -2.03 2.31 9.84
CA ALA A 197 -0.63 2.72 9.70
C ALA A 197 -0.47 4.21 10.00
N TYR A 198 -1.34 5.05 9.42
CA TYR A 198 -1.32 6.50 9.59
C TYR A 198 -1.67 6.93 11.02
N ARG A 199 -2.65 6.30 11.66
CA ARG A 199 -2.91 6.48 13.11
C ARG A 199 -1.66 6.15 13.93
N GLY A 200 -0.97 5.06 13.60
CA GLY A 200 0.30 4.68 14.22
C GLY A 200 1.40 5.73 14.03
N PHE A 201 1.53 6.29 12.82
CA PHE A 201 2.50 7.33 12.50
C PHE A 201 2.25 8.62 13.28
N VAL A 202 1.01 9.09 13.34
CA VAL A 202 0.64 10.30 14.09
C VAL A 202 0.87 10.11 15.59
N ARG A 203 0.46 8.97 16.17
CA ARG A 203 0.76 8.65 17.58
C ARG A 203 2.26 8.61 17.87
N ARG A 204 3.05 8.02 16.95
CA ARG A 204 4.51 7.97 17.08
C ARG A 204 5.13 9.37 17.01
N ALA A 205 4.64 10.22 16.11
CA ALA A 205 5.08 11.60 16.01
C ALA A 205 4.76 12.38 17.30
N ASP A 206 3.57 12.21 17.87
CA ASP A 206 3.23 12.84 19.15
C ASP A 206 4.15 12.40 20.29
N ALA A 207 4.40 11.11 20.40
CA ALA A 207 5.32 10.57 21.41
C ALA A 207 6.78 11.05 21.22
N ARG A 208 7.19 11.43 20.00
CA ARG A 208 8.57 11.79 19.68
C ARG A 208 8.85 13.28 19.75
N VAL A 209 7.94 14.11 19.23
CA VAL A 209 8.15 15.55 19.06
C VAL A 209 6.99 16.41 19.59
N GLY A 210 5.94 15.80 20.17
CA GLY A 210 4.81 16.51 20.75
C GLY A 210 4.01 17.30 19.73
N ILE A 211 3.01 16.66 19.11
CA ILE A 211 2.17 17.29 18.07
C ILE A 211 0.75 17.57 18.56
N ASP A 212 0.48 17.44 19.86
CA ASP A 212 -0.78 17.87 20.48
C ASP A 212 -1.12 19.32 20.10
N GLY A 213 -2.36 19.53 19.64
CA GLY A 213 -2.86 20.80 19.12
C GLY A 213 -2.36 21.20 17.73
N ARG A 214 -1.50 20.39 17.07
CA ARG A 214 -1.06 20.68 15.69
C ARG A 214 -2.16 20.32 14.68
N SER A 215 -2.25 21.11 13.62
CA SER A 215 -3.24 20.94 12.56
C SER A 215 -3.03 19.64 11.78
N ALA A 216 -4.12 19.08 11.25
CA ALA A 216 -4.09 17.86 10.46
C ALA A 216 -3.23 18.01 9.20
N GLU A 217 -3.09 19.21 8.63
CA GLU A 217 -2.14 19.47 7.53
C GLU A 217 -0.68 19.13 7.91
N LEU A 218 -0.22 19.56 9.08
CA LEU A 218 1.14 19.29 9.55
C LEU A 218 1.30 17.80 9.86
N CYS A 219 0.32 17.21 10.53
CA CYS A 219 0.31 15.80 10.86
C CYS A 219 0.30 14.92 9.60
N CYS A 220 -0.42 15.31 8.55
CA CYS A 220 -0.48 14.59 7.27
C CYS A 220 0.90 14.58 6.59
N VAL A 221 1.60 15.72 6.56
CA VAL A 221 2.97 15.77 6.02
C VAL A 221 3.91 14.89 6.83
N ILE A 222 3.82 14.90 8.17
CA ILE A 222 4.64 14.03 9.03
C ILE A 222 4.33 12.55 8.75
N ALA A 223 3.05 12.18 8.65
CA ALA A 223 2.66 10.80 8.35
C ALA A 223 3.19 10.35 6.97
N ASP A 224 3.12 11.21 5.95
CA ASP A 224 3.67 10.93 4.62
C ASP A 224 5.21 10.78 4.63
N ILE A 225 5.91 11.62 5.40
CA ILE A 225 7.36 11.50 5.62
C ILE A 225 7.69 10.11 6.18
N LEU A 226 6.92 9.64 7.17
CA LEU A 226 7.13 8.35 7.81
C LEU A 226 6.77 7.18 6.91
N HIS A 227 5.68 7.28 6.14
CA HIS A 227 5.27 6.26 5.19
C HIS A 227 6.34 6.01 4.11
N HIS A 228 6.95 7.07 3.58
CA HIS A 228 8.02 6.95 2.57
C HIS A 228 9.44 6.90 3.12
N GLY A 229 9.62 7.03 4.44
CA GLY A 229 10.94 7.12 5.06
C GLY A 229 11.74 8.36 4.60
N ARG A 230 11.07 9.45 4.22
CA ARG A 230 11.75 10.71 3.84
C ARG A 230 12.52 11.25 5.05
N GLY A 231 13.79 11.62 4.85
CA GLY A 231 14.67 12.06 5.94
C GLY A 231 15.47 10.93 6.62
N GLY A 232 15.14 9.66 6.38
CA GLY A 232 15.93 8.51 6.84
C GLY A 232 16.26 8.57 8.34
N ARG A 233 17.54 8.44 8.69
CA ARG A 233 17.99 8.50 10.10
C ARG A 233 17.80 9.89 10.75
N MET A 234 17.68 10.95 9.95
CA MET A 234 17.50 12.33 10.40
C MET A 234 16.03 12.76 10.49
N THR A 235 15.09 11.85 10.26
CA THR A 235 13.65 12.16 10.23
C THR A 235 13.20 12.95 11.45
N TRP A 236 13.47 12.48 12.67
CA TRP A 236 12.99 13.14 13.88
C TRP A 236 13.65 14.50 14.17
N PRO A 237 14.98 14.65 14.10
CA PRO A 237 15.60 15.97 14.21
C PRO A 237 15.04 16.99 13.20
N LEU A 238 14.83 16.58 11.95
CA LEU A 238 14.31 17.47 10.91
C LEU A 238 12.85 17.86 11.15
N VAL A 239 12.01 16.90 11.55
CA VAL A 239 10.60 17.16 11.88
C VAL A 239 10.49 18.11 13.08
N ASP A 240 11.27 17.87 14.15
CA ASP A 240 11.28 18.75 15.33
C ASP A 240 11.73 20.18 14.99
N GLN A 241 12.79 20.31 14.19
CA GLN A 241 13.27 21.61 13.71
C GLN A 241 12.22 22.33 12.87
N ALA A 242 11.58 21.64 11.93
CA ALA A 242 10.54 22.22 11.08
C ALA A 242 9.34 22.71 11.91
N LEU A 243 8.89 21.93 12.89
CA LEU A 243 7.76 22.29 13.76
C LEU A 243 8.01 23.52 14.65
N LYS A 244 9.28 23.85 14.91
CA LYS A 244 9.71 25.05 15.65
C LYS A 244 10.00 26.24 14.74
N GLY A 245 10.08 26.01 13.43
CA GLY A 245 10.37 27.02 12.43
C GLY A 245 9.19 27.99 12.20
N PRO A 246 9.45 29.13 11.52
CA PRO A 246 8.41 30.12 11.23
C PRO A 246 7.41 29.66 10.17
N ARG A 247 7.73 28.61 9.40
CA ARG A 247 6.90 28.09 8.30
C ARG A 247 6.83 26.55 8.34
N PRO A 248 6.24 25.98 9.41
CA PRO A 248 6.35 24.55 9.69
C PRO A 248 5.85 23.66 8.55
N PHE A 249 4.78 24.07 7.86
CA PHE A 249 4.27 23.30 6.71
C PHE A 249 5.28 23.21 5.57
N ASP A 250 5.84 24.35 5.14
CA ASP A 250 6.81 24.36 4.04
C ASP A 250 8.10 23.64 4.45
N ASP A 251 8.58 23.88 5.67
CA ASP A 251 9.80 23.26 6.19
C ASP A 251 9.67 21.72 6.30
N LEU A 252 8.49 21.22 6.70
CA LEU A 252 8.19 19.77 6.70
C LEU A 252 8.13 19.21 5.27
N ILE A 253 7.47 19.90 4.33
CA ILE A 253 7.38 19.44 2.94
C ILE A 253 8.76 19.26 2.32
N GLU A 254 9.73 20.12 2.64
CA GLU A 254 11.10 20.07 2.13
C GLU A 254 11.95 18.88 2.64
N ILE A 255 11.50 18.15 3.67
CA ILE A 255 12.22 16.98 4.18
C ILE A 255 12.34 15.91 3.08
N GLY A 256 13.58 15.54 2.77
CA GLY A 256 13.94 14.60 1.70
C GLY A 256 14.47 15.25 0.41
N ALA A 257 14.48 16.59 0.32
CA ALA A 257 15.13 17.32 -0.76
C ALA A 257 16.63 16.94 -0.91
N PRO A 258 17.21 17.01 -2.13
CA PRO A 258 16.59 17.43 -3.40
C PRO A 258 15.70 16.37 -4.06
N ASN A 259 15.68 15.14 -3.53
CA ASN A 259 14.86 14.05 -4.05
C ASN A 259 13.36 14.33 -3.84
N TRP A 260 12.49 13.54 -4.47
CA TRP A 260 11.04 13.59 -4.25
C TRP A 260 10.32 14.88 -4.72
N GLY A 261 10.88 15.63 -5.68
CA GLY A 261 10.30 16.91 -6.13
C GLY A 261 8.83 16.81 -6.58
N GLU A 262 8.49 15.81 -7.38
CA GLU A 262 7.11 15.60 -7.84
C GLU A 262 6.17 15.24 -6.69
N ARG A 263 6.58 14.29 -5.83
CA ARG A 263 5.81 13.92 -4.62
C ARG A 263 5.50 15.14 -3.77
N ARG A 264 6.52 15.95 -3.45
CA ARG A 264 6.37 17.15 -2.61
C ARG A 264 5.37 18.13 -3.22
N LYS A 265 5.44 18.34 -4.53
CA LYS A 265 4.49 19.19 -5.27
C LYS A 265 3.06 18.62 -5.20
N THR A 266 2.89 17.33 -5.44
CA THR A 266 1.59 16.64 -5.40
C THR A 266 0.99 16.68 -4.01
N LEU A 267 1.75 16.30 -2.97
CA LEU A 267 1.29 16.31 -1.58
C LEU A 267 0.81 17.70 -1.16
N LYS A 268 1.60 18.73 -1.46
CA LYS A 268 1.25 20.13 -1.19
C LYS A 268 -0.03 20.55 -1.90
N ALA A 269 -0.19 20.18 -3.17
CA ALA A 269 -1.38 20.50 -3.94
C ALA A 269 -2.63 19.77 -3.41
N GLU A 270 -2.49 18.52 -2.99
CA GLU A 270 -3.58 17.71 -2.45
C GLU A 270 -4.03 18.18 -1.07
N ILE A 271 -3.12 18.47 -0.14
CA ILE A 271 -3.49 19.02 1.17
C ILE A 271 -4.26 20.33 1.02
N ARG A 272 -3.85 21.21 0.09
CA ARG A 272 -4.54 22.49 -0.19
C ARG A 272 -5.98 22.35 -0.69
N LYS A 273 -6.36 21.19 -1.25
CA LYS A 273 -7.74 20.93 -1.67
C LYS A 273 -8.66 20.61 -0.49
N ARG A 274 -8.11 20.44 0.72
CA ARG A 274 -8.81 19.95 1.92
C ARG A 274 -8.74 21.03 3.02
N PRO A 275 -9.56 22.09 2.94
CA PRO A 275 -9.50 23.20 3.90
C PRO A 275 -9.73 22.75 5.35
N ASP A 276 -10.51 21.67 5.55
CA ASP A 276 -10.80 21.11 6.87
C ASP A 276 -9.54 20.64 7.61
N PHE A 277 -8.45 20.33 6.89
CA PHE A 277 -7.17 19.95 7.51
C PHE A 277 -6.55 21.08 8.34
N ALA A 278 -6.83 22.34 8.01
CA ALA A 278 -6.39 23.48 8.78
C ALA A 278 -7.26 23.70 10.03
N THR A 279 -8.47 23.16 10.06
CA THR A 279 -9.43 23.34 11.15
C THR A 279 -9.39 22.22 12.19
N LYS A 280 -8.97 21.02 11.80
CA LYS A 280 -8.82 19.87 12.68
C LYS A 280 -7.45 19.83 13.33
N THR A 281 -7.41 19.44 14.60
CA THR A 281 -6.17 19.36 15.37
C THR A 281 -6.00 18.00 16.03
N TRP A 282 -4.76 17.53 16.11
CA TRP A 282 -4.46 16.30 16.84
C TRP A 282 -4.68 16.52 18.34
N SER A 283 -5.50 15.66 18.96
CA SER A 283 -5.67 15.62 20.41
C SER A 283 -4.99 14.38 20.97
N ARG A 284 -3.97 14.59 21.81
CA ARG A 284 -3.32 13.51 22.56
C ARG A 284 -4.31 12.78 23.46
N ALA A 285 -5.23 13.51 24.08
CA ALA A 285 -6.22 12.95 24.99
C ALA A 285 -7.21 12.03 24.28
N ALA A 286 -7.69 12.42 23.09
CA ALA A 286 -8.57 11.59 22.28
C ALA A 286 -7.81 10.51 21.49
N ALA A 287 -6.50 10.68 21.32
CA ALA A 287 -5.67 9.94 20.35
C ALA A 287 -6.28 9.95 18.94
N ASP A 288 -6.90 11.08 18.57
CA ASP A 288 -7.58 11.33 17.30
C ASP A 288 -7.63 12.84 16.96
N PHE A 289 -8.08 13.18 15.75
CA PHE A 289 -8.33 14.55 15.33
C PHE A 289 -9.69 15.06 15.82
N VAL A 290 -9.68 16.24 16.44
CA VAL A 290 -10.88 16.97 16.89
C VAL A 290 -11.09 18.23 16.06
#